data_AF-A0A7S2MZ05-F1
#
_entry.id   AF-A0A7S2MZ05-F1
#
_cell.length_a   1.000
_cell.length_b   1.000
_cell.length_c   1.000
_cell.angle_alpha   90.00
_cell.angle_beta   90.00
_cell.angle_gamma   90.00
#
_symmetry.space_group_name_H-M   'P 1'
#
loop_
_entity.id
_entity.type
_entity.pdbx_description
1 polymer ?
#
loop_
_entity_poly.entity_id
_entity_poly.type
_entity_poly.pdbx_seq_one_letter_code
_entity_poly.pdbx_strand_id
1 'polypeptide(L)'
;DGTNLTLYNLSIVGAHDALSYDLDTVYSTSASAELRSIVEEGSRTAALVVDEFTERALAFARRAAETQFLTVSQQLDSGVRFLDCRINYETDKKEWYSLHTMRSKQEIYVYLGEIRTWMVRH
;
A
#
# COMPACT_ATOMS: atom_id res chain seq x y z
N ASP A 1 17.61 17.77 35.05
CA ASP A 1 16.29 18.40 34.81
C ASP A 1 15.48 17.51 33.87
N GLY A 2 14.92 16.43 34.43
CA GLY A 2 14.26 15.37 33.67
C GLY A 2 12.82 15.74 33.34
N THR A 3 12.60 16.33 32.17
CA THR A 3 11.27 16.41 31.58
C THR A 3 10.92 15.06 30.97
N ASN A 4 9.94 14.37 31.56
CA ASN A 4 9.31 13.20 30.95
C ASN A 4 8.49 13.66 29.74
N LEU A 5 9.09 13.60 28.56
CA LEU A 5 8.41 13.89 27.30
C LEU A 5 7.51 12.71 26.93
N THR A 6 6.28 13.03 26.49
CA THR A 6 5.37 12.05 25.87
C THR A 6 5.49 12.12 24.35
N LEU A 7 4.91 11.16 23.63
CA LEU A 7 4.85 11.20 22.16
C LEU A 7 4.20 12.50 21.63
N TYR A 8 3.26 13.10 22.38
CA TYR A 8 2.62 14.37 22.01
C TYR A 8 3.57 15.57 22.06
N ASN A 9 4.70 15.44 22.76
CA ASN A 9 5.70 16.50 22.87
C ASN A 9 6.76 16.42 21.77
N LEU A 10 6.71 15.40 20.90
CA LEU A 10 7.70 15.16 19.86
C LEU A 10 7.15 15.56 18.49
N SER A 11 7.98 16.21 17.67
CA SER A 11 7.75 16.30 16.23
C SER A 11 8.20 14.99 15.58
N ILE A 12 7.24 14.22 15.08
CA ILE A 12 7.49 12.90 14.49
C ILE A 12 7.28 12.96 12.98
N VAL A 13 8.25 12.46 12.22
CA VAL A 13 8.10 12.28 10.77
C VAL A 13 7.22 11.06 10.51
N GLY A 14 6.17 11.25 9.72
CA GLY A 14 5.25 10.19 9.31
C GLY A 14 5.25 9.94 7.80
N ALA A 15 4.86 8.73 7.39
CA ALA A 15 4.67 8.36 5.99
C ALA A 15 3.21 7.99 5.73
N HIS A 16 2.58 8.68 4.78
CA HIS A 16 1.23 8.42 4.30
C HIS A 16 1.20 7.23 3.32
N ASP A 17 0.27 6.30 3.51
CA ASP A 17 0.20 5.02 2.79
C ASP A 17 1.58 4.35 2.68
N ALA A 18 2.18 4.07 3.85
CA ALA A 18 3.59 3.75 3.99
C ALA A 18 4.04 2.50 3.19
N LEU A 19 3.12 1.62 2.82
CA LEU A 19 3.40 0.37 2.11
C LEU A 19 3.09 0.45 0.60
N SER A 20 2.76 1.64 0.08
CA SER A 20 2.40 1.81 -1.33
C SER A 20 3.57 1.59 -2.32
N TYR A 21 4.81 1.52 -1.84
CA TYR A 21 5.97 1.18 -2.67
C TYR A 21 5.90 -0.25 -3.25
N ASP A 22 5.10 -1.13 -2.65
CA ASP A 22 4.92 -2.51 -3.10
C ASP A 22 3.48 -2.81 -3.56
N LEU A 23 2.81 -1.85 -4.18
CA LEU A 23 1.52 -2.10 -4.83
C LEU A 23 1.65 -3.08 -5.99
N ASP A 24 0.66 -3.96 -6.09
CA ASP A 24 0.42 -4.86 -7.22
C ASP A 24 -0.30 -4.12 -8.37
N THR A 25 -0.45 -4.76 -9.52
CA THR A 25 -1.34 -4.28 -10.61
C THR A 25 -2.76 -4.82 -10.48
N VAL A 26 -3.07 -5.49 -9.36
CA VAL A 26 -4.39 -6.04 -9.06
C VAL A 26 -5.13 -5.14 -8.08
N TYR A 27 -6.34 -4.74 -8.46
CA TYR A 27 -7.24 -4.02 -7.56
C TYR A 27 -7.56 -4.85 -6.32
N SER A 28 -7.67 -4.18 -5.18
CA SER A 28 -8.20 -4.80 -3.97
C SER A 28 -9.66 -5.24 -4.18
N THR A 29 -10.05 -6.34 -3.55
CA THR A 29 -11.45 -6.77 -3.47
C THR A 29 -12.36 -5.74 -2.80
N SER A 30 -11.81 -4.83 -2.00
CA SER A 30 -12.51 -3.70 -1.39
C SER A 30 -12.36 -2.37 -2.16
N ALA A 31 -11.73 -2.37 -3.33
CA ALA A 31 -11.76 -1.21 -4.22
C ALA A 31 -13.21 -0.83 -4.56
N SER A 32 -13.49 0.47 -4.75
CA SER A 32 -14.86 0.94 -4.92
C SER A 32 -15.55 0.21 -6.09
N ALA A 33 -16.85 0.00 -5.93
CA ALA A 33 -17.65 -0.69 -6.94
C ALA A 33 -17.57 0.02 -8.30
N GLU A 34 -17.42 1.35 -8.34
CA GLU A 34 -17.23 2.09 -9.60
C GLU A 34 -15.87 1.79 -10.27
N LEU A 35 -14.79 1.68 -9.49
CA LEU A 35 -13.48 1.33 -10.04
C LEU A 35 -13.49 -0.10 -10.60
N ARG A 36 -14.15 -1.01 -9.88
CA ARG A 36 -14.34 -2.39 -10.35
C ARG A 36 -15.23 -2.45 -11.60
N SER A 37 -16.31 -1.66 -11.66
CA SER A 37 -17.21 -1.65 -12.82
C SER A 37 -16.54 -1.05 -14.05
N ILE A 38 -15.71 -0.01 -13.92
CA ILE A 38 -14.92 0.53 -15.04
C ILE A 38 -14.01 -0.54 -15.64
N VAL A 39 -13.38 -1.36 -14.80
CA VAL A 39 -12.50 -2.46 -15.24
C VAL A 39 -13.32 -3.59 -15.85
N GLU A 40 -14.42 -4.00 -15.22
CA GLU A 40 -15.27 -5.11 -15.69
C GLU A 40 -16.05 -4.75 -16.97
N GLU A 41 -16.58 -3.53 -17.09
CA GLU A 41 -17.28 -3.01 -18.28
C GLU A 41 -16.31 -2.66 -19.41
N GLY A 42 -15.14 -2.11 -19.05
CA GLY A 42 -13.97 -2.03 -19.91
C GLY A 42 -13.74 -3.40 -20.51
N SER A 43 -13.35 -4.39 -19.70
CA SER A 43 -13.04 -5.77 -20.12
C SER A 43 -14.05 -6.41 -21.08
N ARG A 44 -15.36 -6.17 -20.91
CA ARG A 44 -16.41 -6.69 -21.81
C ARG A 44 -16.46 -6.03 -23.19
N THR A 45 -16.30 -4.71 -23.25
CA THR A 45 -16.26 -3.95 -24.51
C THR A 45 -14.95 -4.19 -25.26
N ALA A 46 -13.95 -4.62 -24.49
CA ALA A 46 -12.58 -4.46 -24.81
C ALA A 46 -11.98 -5.78 -25.35
N ALA A 47 -12.58 -6.96 -25.11
CA ALA A 47 -12.14 -8.27 -25.61
C ALA A 47 -11.71 -8.40 -27.11
N LEU A 48 -11.88 -7.37 -27.94
CA LEU A 48 -11.40 -7.27 -29.32
C LEU A 48 -10.12 -6.40 -29.54
N VAL A 49 -9.60 -5.63 -28.56
CA VAL A 49 -8.47 -4.66 -28.76
C VAL A 49 -7.50 -4.49 -27.53
N VAL A 50 -7.55 -5.30 -26.47
CA VAL A 50 -7.47 -4.71 -25.10
C VAL A 50 -6.44 -5.13 -24.09
N ASP A 51 -5.48 -5.94 -24.49
CA ASP A 51 -4.39 -6.20 -23.57
C ASP A 51 -3.61 -4.90 -23.28
N GLU A 52 -3.25 -4.14 -24.32
CA GLU A 52 -2.35 -3.00 -24.13
C GLU A 52 -3.00 -1.78 -23.45
N PHE A 53 -4.27 -1.46 -23.76
CA PHE A 53 -4.95 -0.32 -23.12
C PHE A 53 -5.22 -0.60 -21.64
N THR A 54 -5.66 -1.81 -21.30
CA THR A 54 -5.95 -2.22 -19.91
C THR A 54 -4.69 -2.22 -19.07
N GLU A 55 -3.60 -2.82 -19.57
CA GLU A 55 -2.32 -2.83 -18.87
C GLU A 55 -1.78 -1.41 -18.63
N ARG A 56 -1.92 -0.51 -19.62
CA ARG A 56 -1.53 0.90 -19.45
C ARG A 56 -2.40 1.62 -18.41
N ALA A 57 -3.70 1.36 -18.38
CA ALA A 57 -4.61 1.96 -17.39
C ALA A 57 -4.29 1.46 -15.97
N LEU A 58 -4.04 0.15 -15.79
CA LEU A 58 -3.63 -0.44 -14.51
C LEU A 58 -2.29 0.12 -14.04
N ALA A 59 -1.30 0.23 -14.93
CA ALA A 59 0.00 0.81 -14.62
C ALA A 59 -0.13 2.30 -14.24
N PHE A 60 -1.01 3.06 -14.90
CA PHE A 60 -1.32 4.44 -14.54
C PHE A 60 -1.96 4.52 -13.15
N ALA A 61 -2.98 3.70 -12.88
CA ALA A 61 -3.66 3.66 -11.60
C ALA A 61 -2.71 3.30 -10.44
N ARG A 62 -1.83 2.30 -10.66
CA ARG A 62 -0.79 1.96 -9.69
C ARG A 62 0.14 3.15 -9.42
N ARG A 63 0.65 3.81 -10.46
CA ARG A 63 1.52 4.98 -10.30
C ARG A 63 0.83 6.13 -9.59
N ALA A 64 -0.46 6.34 -9.84
CA ALA A 64 -1.24 7.37 -9.17
C ALA A 64 -1.49 7.04 -7.68
N ALA A 65 -1.52 5.76 -7.32
CA ALA A 65 -1.67 5.28 -5.95
C ALA A 65 -0.33 5.14 -5.19
N GLU A 66 0.81 5.10 -5.86
CA GLU A 66 2.12 5.00 -5.21
C GLU A 66 2.49 6.34 -4.54
N THR A 67 2.56 6.36 -3.19
CA THR A 67 2.92 7.55 -2.40
C THR A 67 4.33 7.46 -1.82
N GLN A 68 4.90 6.26 -1.78
CA GLN A 68 6.23 5.99 -1.26
C GLN A 68 7.06 5.21 -2.29
N PHE A 69 8.35 5.54 -2.37
CA PHE A 69 9.32 4.80 -3.19
C PHE A 69 10.28 3.94 -2.35
N LEU A 70 10.40 4.24 -1.06
CA LEU A 70 11.28 3.54 -0.14
C LEU A 70 10.55 2.38 0.52
N THR A 71 11.26 1.27 0.71
CA THR A 71 10.78 0.16 1.55
C THR A 71 10.51 0.62 2.98
N VAL A 72 9.70 -0.13 3.73
CA VAL A 72 9.38 0.25 5.12
C VAL A 72 10.63 0.34 6.00
N SER A 73 11.59 -0.56 5.81
CA SER A 73 12.88 -0.49 6.51
C SER A 73 13.69 0.77 6.15
N GLN A 74 13.74 1.14 4.87
CA GLN A 74 14.41 2.38 4.44
C GLN A 74 13.73 3.65 4.95
N GLN A 75 12.39 3.66 5.04
CA GLN A 75 11.65 4.77 5.64
C GLN A 75 12.02 4.93 7.13
N LEU A 76 12.09 3.81 7.87
CA LEU A 76 12.51 3.80 9.27
C LEU A 76 13.97 4.25 9.43
N ASP A 77 14.88 3.79 8.57
CA ASP A 77 16.28 4.26 8.56
C ASP A 77 16.39 5.77 8.26
N SER A 78 15.43 6.31 7.49
CA SER A 78 15.34 7.74 7.16
C SER A 78 14.67 8.59 8.25
N GLY A 79 14.32 8.01 9.40
CA GLY A 79 13.77 8.73 10.54
C GLY A 79 12.24 8.76 10.65
N VAL A 80 11.51 8.08 9.75
CA VAL A 80 10.05 7.91 9.89
C VAL A 80 9.74 7.09 11.14
N ARG A 81 8.81 7.56 11.98
CA ARG A 81 8.36 6.83 13.19
C ARG A 81 6.83 6.74 13.32
N PHE A 82 6.10 7.28 12.34
CA PHE A 82 4.66 7.10 12.21
C PHE A 82 4.35 6.53 10.82
N LEU A 83 3.75 5.35 10.76
CA LEU A 83 3.43 4.67 9.49
C LEU A 83 1.91 4.60 9.36
N ASP A 84 1.36 5.25 8.32
CA ASP A 84 -0.03 5.04 7.92
C ASP A 84 -0.11 3.74 7.11
N CYS A 85 -0.57 2.66 7.74
CA CYS A 85 -0.77 1.36 7.12
C CYS A 85 -2.26 1.11 6.94
N ARG A 86 -2.75 1.27 5.71
CA ARG A 86 -4.10 0.83 5.33
C ARG A 86 -4.06 -0.66 5.02
N ILE A 87 -4.94 -1.42 5.66
CA ILE A 87 -4.93 -2.88 5.66
C ILE A 87 -6.34 -3.37 5.31
N ASN A 88 -6.43 -4.30 4.38
CA ASN A 88 -7.69 -4.92 3.95
C ASN A 88 -7.59 -6.44 3.93
N TYR A 89 -8.70 -7.10 4.21
CA TYR A 89 -8.82 -8.55 4.03
C TYR A 89 -9.22 -8.84 2.58
N GLU A 90 -8.35 -9.51 1.84
CA GLU A 90 -8.58 -9.91 0.46
C GLU A 90 -9.35 -11.22 0.42
N THR A 91 -10.65 -11.14 0.12
CA THR A 91 -11.56 -12.30 0.19
C THR A 91 -11.21 -13.42 -0.80
N ASP A 92 -10.59 -13.10 -1.94
CA ASP A 92 -10.13 -14.06 -2.94
C ASP A 92 -8.92 -14.87 -2.47
N LYS A 93 -8.04 -14.24 -1.67
CA LYS A 93 -6.84 -14.86 -1.10
C LYS A 93 -7.03 -15.41 0.30
N LYS A 94 -8.08 -14.94 1.00
CA LYS A 94 -8.34 -15.19 2.42
C LYS A 94 -7.23 -14.69 3.36
N GLU A 95 -6.51 -13.66 2.96
CA GLU A 95 -5.38 -13.10 3.69
C GLU A 95 -5.44 -11.57 3.75
N TRP A 96 -4.63 -10.97 4.63
CA TRP A 96 -4.58 -9.52 4.83
C TRP A 96 -3.46 -8.88 4.01
N TYR A 97 -3.77 -7.81 3.30
CA TYR A 97 -2.83 -7.06 2.46
C TYR A 97 -2.87 -5.57 2.80
N SER A 98 -1.85 -4.81 2.40
CA SER A 98 -1.97 -3.37 2.41
C SER A 98 -2.83 -2.89 1.23
N LEU A 99 -3.57 -1.80 1.44
CA LEU A 99 -4.52 -1.24 0.51
C LEU A 99 -4.18 0.21 0.17
N HIS A 100 -4.01 0.49 -1.11
CA HIS A 100 -4.22 1.83 -1.63
C HIS A 100 -4.71 1.75 -3.07
N THR A 101 -6.03 1.62 -3.24
CA THR A 101 -6.72 1.28 -4.50
C THR A 101 -6.38 -0.13 -5.01
N MET A 102 -5.09 -0.39 -5.24
CA MET A 102 -4.50 -1.71 -5.45
C MET A 102 -4.17 -2.36 -4.11
N ARG A 103 -4.07 -3.69 -4.09
CA ARG A 103 -3.46 -4.40 -2.96
C ARG A 103 -1.94 -4.38 -3.06
N SER A 104 -1.25 -4.60 -1.96
CA SER A 104 0.19 -4.85 -1.98
C SER A 104 0.53 -6.23 -2.56
N LYS A 105 1.78 -6.44 -3.00
CA LYS A 105 2.20 -7.76 -3.51
C LYS A 105 2.39 -8.78 -2.39
N GLN A 106 2.95 -8.36 -1.26
CA GLN A 106 3.07 -9.22 -0.07
C GLN A 106 1.89 -9.05 0.89
N GLU A 107 1.66 -10.09 1.68
CA GLU A 107 0.74 -10.09 2.81
C GLU A 107 1.24 -9.17 3.93
N ILE A 108 0.31 -8.66 4.74
CA ILE A 108 0.61 -7.65 5.76
C ILE A 108 1.63 -8.12 6.79
N TYR A 109 1.65 -9.43 7.11
CA TYR A 109 2.56 -9.98 8.11
C TYR A 109 4.03 -9.86 7.71
N VAL A 110 4.33 -9.81 6.41
CA VAL A 110 5.70 -9.65 5.90
C VAL A 110 6.24 -8.29 6.33
N TYR A 111 5.48 -7.21 6.07
CA TYR A 111 5.88 -5.86 6.46
C TYR A 111 5.91 -5.67 7.97
N LEU A 112 4.94 -6.23 8.71
CA LEU A 112 4.95 -6.20 10.18
C LEU A 112 6.17 -6.94 10.74
N GLY A 113 6.58 -8.04 10.10
CA GLY A 113 7.81 -8.76 10.40
C GLY A 113 9.07 -7.94 10.16
N GLU A 114 9.12 -7.18 9.06
CA GLU A 114 10.21 -6.24 8.78
C GLU A 114 10.30 -5.12 9.82
N ILE A 115 9.16 -4.48 10.14
CA ILE A 115 9.08 -3.44 11.17
C ILE A 115 9.55 -3.99 12.51
N ARG A 116 9.06 -5.17 12.92
CA ARG A 116 9.50 -5.84 14.15
C ARG A 116 11.01 -6.08 14.14
N THR A 117 11.54 -6.59 13.03
CA THR A 117 12.97 -6.87 12.90
C THR A 117 13.80 -5.59 12.96
N TRP A 118 13.31 -4.49 12.40
CA TRP A 118 13.94 -3.18 12.51
C TRP A 118 13.92 -2.68 13.96
N MET A 119 12.78 -2.77 14.65
CA MET A 119 12.62 -2.36 16.05
C MET A 119 13.48 -3.15 17.03
N VAL A 120 13.76 -4.43 16.74
CA VAL A 120 14.66 -5.24 17.60
C VAL A 120 16.13 -4.84 17.44
N ARG A 121 16.49 -4.23 16.31
CA ARG A 121 17.89 -3.87 15.98
C ARG A 121 18.30 -2.46 16.44
N HIS A 122 17.35 -1.60 16.82
CA HIS A 122 17.56 -0.19 17.14
C HIS A 122 16.96 0.16 18.50
#